data_AF-A0A929PE77-F1
#
_entry.id   AF-A0A929PE77-F1
#
_cell.length_a   1.000
_cell.length_b   1.000
_cell.length_c   1.000
_cell.angle_alpha   90.00
_cell.angle_beta   90.00
_cell.angle_gamma   90.00
#
_symmetry.space_group_name_H-M   'P 1'
#
loop_
_entity.id
_entity.type
_entity.pdbx_description
1 polymer ?
#
loop_
_entity_poly.entity_id
_entity_poly.type
_entity_poly.pdbx_seq_one_letter_code
_entity_poly.pdbx_strand_id
1 'polypeptide(L)'
;MKEFFQDLLNDYQEAYGQKFADHPVAKLVTKQLPDIIKESLLNNERYVVKGSAGKGRWSANPWVAIFDILITQTAQSGYYPVFLFKEDMSGFYLSLNQGVTEIKNKYKRDAKQVLKMRAEDFRAQIGLQSGVFNLHDIKLRSNNSVSSDLAKLYEAGNIIAKYYSIYKLPEDVGLQADINEMIRVYEHLSYNEGLPSFQAEIENDEEFKGIEDIRRFRFHKRIERNIQLSQKVKKIQGYICKACGFDFKKKYGALGANFIEAHHLKPLAKLTGSKVELDARLDFVVLCSNCHSMIHKLDDPSKLDDLKQLIISSNKY
;
A
#
# COMPACT_ATOMS: atom_id res chain seq x y z
N MET A 1 -2.78 17.79 -16.19
CA MET A 1 -2.73 16.32 -16.02
C MET A 1 -3.32 15.59 -17.23
N LYS A 2 -4.52 15.94 -17.66
CA LYS A 2 -5.23 15.42 -18.84
C LYS A 2 -4.36 15.38 -20.09
N GLU A 3 -3.64 16.47 -20.38
CA GLU A 3 -2.74 16.58 -21.54
C GLU A 3 -1.70 15.45 -21.57
N PHE A 4 -1.00 15.19 -20.46
CA PHE A 4 -0.04 14.09 -20.36
C PHE A 4 -0.67 12.70 -20.62
N PHE A 5 -1.92 12.48 -20.20
CA PHE A 5 -2.64 11.25 -20.53
C PHE A 5 -3.02 11.21 -22.01
N GLN A 6 -3.44 12.33 -22.58
CA GLN A 6 -3.83 12.44 -23.98
C GLN A 6 -2.64 12.22 -24.91
N ASP A 7 -1.52 12.88 -24.67
CA ASP A 7 -0.27 12.73 -25.42
C ASP A 7 0.20 11.28 -25.39
N LEU A 8 0.13 10.64 -24.21
CA LEU A 8 0.49 9.23 -24.10
C LEU A 8 -0.41 8.34 -24.97
N LEU A 9 -1.73 8.54 -24.92
CA LEU A 9 -2.66 7.72 -25.70
C LEU A 9 -2.50 7.94 -27.22
N ASN A 10 -2.15 9.16 -27.64
CA ASN A 10 -1.92 9.50 -29.05
C ASN A 10 -0.59 8.91 -29.57
N ASP A 11 0.49 9.05 -28.81
CA ASP A 11 1.85 8.86 -29.34
C ASP A 11 2.41 7.45 -29.08
N TYR A 12 1.82 6.68 -28.14
CA TYR A 12 2.41 5.40 -27.73
C TYR A 12 2.43 4.34 -28.82
N GLN A 13 1.41 4.25 -29.67
CA GLN A 13 1.38 3.28 -30.78
C GLN A 13 2.48 3.54 -31.80
N GLU A 14 2.71 4.81 -32.14
CA GLU A 14 3.78 5.19 -33.07
C GLU A 14 5.16 4.94 -32.46
N ALA A 15 5.32 5.22 -31.16
CA ALA A 15 6.54 4.93 -30.42
C ALA A 15 6.80 3.42 -30.25
N TYR A 16 5.76 2.59 -30.27
CA TYR A 16 5.84 1.16 -30.00
C TYR A 16 6.68 0.44 -31.07
N GLY A 17 7.81 -0.12 -30.63
CA GLY A 17 8.75 -0.80 -31.53
C GLY A 17 9.94 0.06 -31.97
N GLN A 18 9.92 1.37 -31.68
CA GLN A 18 11.09 2.23 -31.84
C GLN A 18 12.17 1.92 -30.78
N LYS A 19 13.35 2.54 -30.90
CA LYS A 19 14.42 2.42 -29.89
C LYS A 19 13.90 2.88 -28.51
N PHE A 20 13.87 1.95 -27.57
CA PHE A 20 13.29 2.18 -26.24
C PHE A 20 14.12 3.15 -25.38
N ALA A 21 15.45 3.05 -25.44
CA ALA A 21 16.33 3.83 -24.58
C ALA A 21 16.15 5.33 -24.80
N ASP A 22 15.92 6.07 -23.71
CA ASP A 22 15.73 7.52 -23.66
C ASP A 22 14.54 8.09 -24.44
N HIS A 23 13.64 7.25 -24.94
CA HIS A 23 12.50 7.67 -25.76
C HIS A 23 11.56 8.64 -24.99
N PRO A 24 11.16 9.79 -25.58
CA PRO A 24 10.28 10.77 -24.93
C PRO A 24 8.97 10.17 -24.41
N VAL A 25 8.28 9.38 -25.24
CA VAL A 25 7.03 8.69 -24.85
C VAL A 25 7.26 7.67 -23.72
N ALA A 26 8.42 7.01 -23.66
CA ALA A 26 8.74 6.15 -22.52
C ALA A 26 8.96 6.97 -21.24
N LYS A 27 9.55 8.18 -21.34
CA LYS A 27 9.73 9.12 -20.21
C LYS A 27 8.41 9.71 -19.73
N LEU A 28 7.43 9.88 -20.62
CA LEU A 28 6.07 10.28 -20.27
C LEU A 28 5.46 9.30 -19.25
N VAL A 29 5.59 8.00 -19.50
CA VAL A 29 5.10 6.94 -18.59
C VAL A 29 5.98 6.79 -17.35
N THR A 30 7.31 6.77 -17.52
CA THR A 30 8.24 6.36 -16.45
C THR A 30 8.65 7.49 -15.51
N LYS A 31 8.40 8.75 -15.89
CA LYS A 31 8.79 9.93 -15.11
C LYS A 31 7.69 10.98 -15.02
N GLN A 32 7.25 11.54 -16.15
CA GLN A 32 6.39 12.74 -16.13
C GLN A 32 5.01 12.48 -15.52
N LEU A 33 4.32 11.42 -15.94
CA LEU A 33 3.04 11.02 -15.34
C LEU A 33 3.19 10.67 -13.85
N PRO A 34 4.19 9.86 -13.42
CA PRO A 34 4.45 9.64 -12.01
C PRO A 34 4.63 10.93 -11.19
N ASP A 35 5.39 11.90 -11.71
CA ASP A 35 5.68 13.16 -11.01
C ASP A 35 4.39 13.98 -10.83
N ILE A 36 3.62 14.22 -11.90
CA ILE A 36 2.39 15.03 -11.83
C ILE A 36 1.29 14.35 -11.01
N ILE A 37 1.18 13.01 -11.07
CA ILE A 37 0.24 12.27 -10.22
C ILE A 37 0.67 12.42 -8.76
N LYS A 38 1.95 12.25 -8.45
CA LYS A 38 2.45 12.38 -7.07
C LYS A 38 2.18 13.77 -6.50
N GLU A 39 2.42 14.82 -7.28
CA GLU A 39 2.15 16.21 -6.87
C GLU A 39 0.66 16.46 -6.58
N SER A 40 -0.24 15.74 -7.25
CA SER A 40 -1.69 15.87 -7.05
C SER A 40 -2.25 15.18 -5.78
N LEU A 41 -1.47 14.30 -5.14
CA LEU A 41 -1.91 13.51 -3.99
C LEU A 41 -1.86 14.32 -2.69
N LEU A 42 -2.97 14.29 -1.94
CA LEU A 42 -2.97 14.70 -0.54
C LEU A 42 -2.07 13.74 0.26
N ASN A 43 -1.12 14.28 1.03
CA ASN A 43 -0.06 13.51 1.72
C ASN A 43 0.86 12.72 0.77
N ASN A 44 1.40 13.38 -0.26
CA ASN A 44 2.26 12.77 -1.29
C ASN A 44 3.49 12.00 -0.78
N GLU A 45 3.83 12.15 0.50
CA GLU A 45 4.97 11.52 1.16
C GLU A 45 4.71 10.08 1.59
N ARG A 46 3.44 9.72 1.84
CA ARG A 46 2.99 8.32 2.08
C ARG A 46 3.10 7.47 0.82
N TYR A 47 3.04 8.12 -0.34
CA TYR A 47 2.88 7.45 -1.62
C TYR A 47 4.14 7.51 -2.48
N VAL A 48 4.46 6.38 -3.10
CA VAL A 48 5.48 6.27 -4.14
C VAL A 48 4.78 5.98 -5.45
N VAL A 49 4.87 6.91 -6.39
CA VAL A 49 4.32 6.74 -7.74
C VAL A 49 5.42 6.27 -8.68
N LYS A 50 5.17 5.21 -9.46
CA LYS A 50 6.10 4.71 -10.47
C LYS A 50 5.35 4.33 -11.73
N GLY A 51 5.98 4.50 -12.88
CA GLY A 51 5.46 3.99 -14.14
C GLY A 51 6.41 3.02 -14.83
N SER A 52 5.86 2.19 -15.70
CA SER A 52 6.62 1.31 -16.58
C SER A 52 6.03 1.29 -17.97
N ALA A 53 6.86 1.63 -18.96
CA ALA A 53 6.60 1.36 -20.38
C ALA A 53 7.25 0.04 -20.84
N GLY A 54 7.68 -0.81 -19.91
CA GLY A 54 8.51 -1.99 -20.16
C GLY A 54 9.93 -1.87 -19.58
N LYS A 55 10.75 -2.92 -19.72
CA LYS A 55 12.12 -3.01 -19.19
C LYS A 55 13.09 -3.37 -20.31
N GLY A 56 13.66 -2.35 -20.96
CA GLY A 56 14.56 -2.50 -22.11
C GLY A 56 13.85 -2.83 -23.44
N ARG A 57 12.58 -3.25 -23.39
CA ARG A 57 11.66 -3.40 -24.51
C ARG A 57 10.32 -2.79 -24.13
N TRP A 58 9.57 -2.31 -25.11
CA TRP A 58 8.22 -1.78 -24.94
C TRP A 58 7.27 -2.82 -24.36
N SER A 59 6.38 -2.39 -23.48
CA SER A 59 5.25 -3.15 -22.96
C SER A 59 4.01 -2.82 -23.76
N ALA A 60 3.25 -3.82 -24.21
CA ALA A 60 1.96 -3.58 -24.87
C ALA A 60 0.97 -2.81 -23.96
N ASN A 61 1.08 -3.01 -22.64
CA ASN A 61 0.27 -2.33 -21.64
C ASN A 61 1.20 -1.57 -20.69
N PRO A 62 1.55 -0.30 -20.98
CA PRO A 62 2.23 0.53 -20.01
C PRO A 62 1.31 0.77 -18.80
N TRP A 63 1.90 1.17 -17.68
CA TRP A 63 1.15 1.48 -16.47
C TRP A 63 1.82 2.52 -15.61
N VAL A 64 1.04 3.21 -14.78
CA VAL A 64 1.51 4.11 -13.72
C VAL A 64 0.78 3.75 -12.43
N ALA A 65 1.50 3.36 -11.38
CA ALA A 65 0.95 2.85 -10.13
C ALA A 65 1.30 3.75 -8.95
N ILE A 66 0.37 3.85 -8.01
CA ILE A 66 0.49 4.60 -6.76
C ILE A 66 0.64 3.59 -5.62
N PHE A 67 1.82 3.52 -5.02
CA PHE A 67 2.10 2.59 -3.95
C PHE A 67 2.07 3.29 -2.60
N ASP A 68 1.27 2.79 -1.66
CA ASP A 68 1.41 3.15 -0.25
C ASP A 68 2.57 2.34 0.33
N ILE A 69 3.60 3.04 0.81
CA ILE A 69 4.85 2.46 1.33
C ILE A 69 4.64 1.45 2.47
N LEU A 70 3.47 1.47 3.12
CA LEU A 70 3.10 0.58 4.22
C LEU A 70 2.42 -0.71 3.76
N ILE A 71 2.06 -0.78 2.48
CA ILE A 71 1.45 -1.95 1.84
C ILE A 71 2.48 -2.59 0.92
N THR A 72 3.04 -1.79 0.01
CA THR A 72 4.03 -2.23 -0.96
C THR A 72 4.77 -1.02 -1.52
N GLN A 73 5.94 -1.24 -2.11
CA GLN A 73 6.65 -0.22 -2.90
C GLN A 73 6.91 -0.70 -4.33
N THR A 74 6.29 -1.81 -4.73
CA THR A 74 6.53 -2.49 -6.00
C THR A 74 5.23 -3.00 -6.62
N ALA A 75 5.20 -3.10 -7.95
CA ALA A 75 4.09 -3.74 -8.69
C ALA A 75 4.11 -5.28 -8.59
N GLN A 76 5.01 -5.87 -7.81
CA GLN A 76 5.17 -7.33 -7.75
C GLN A 76 4.28 -7.98 -6.69
N SER A 77 3.89 -7.21 -5.68
CA SER A 77 3.22 -7.67 -4.47
C SER A 77 2.28 -6.62 -3.88
N GLY A 78 1.41 -7.04 -2.96
CA GLY A 78 0.39 -6.18 -2.35
C GLY A 78 -0.77 -5.85 -3.28
N TYR A 79 -1.48 -4.77 -2.99
CA TYR A 79 -2.51 -4.17 -3.81
C TYR A 79 -2.30 -2.66 -3.85
N TYR A 80 -2.76 -2.01 -4.92
CA TYR A 80 -2.44 -0.62 -5.20
C TYR A 80 -3.32 -0.06 -6.33
N PRO A 81 -3.63 1.25 -6.31
CA PRO A 81 -4.15 1.96 -7.46
C PRO A 81 -3.15 1.97 -8.62
N VAL A 82 -3.64 1.76 -9.83
CA VAL A 82 -2.85 1.75 -11.05
C VAL A 82 -3.66 2.23 -12.25
N PHE A 83 -3.06 3.13 -13.02
CA PHE A 83 -3.47 3.47 -14.37
C PHE A 83 -2.97 2.38 -15.31
N LEU A 84 -3.87 1.53 -15.81
CA LEU A 84 -3.58 0.45 -16.75
C LEU A 84 -4.05 0.83 -18.15
N PHE A 85 -3.10 1.04 -19.05
CA PHE A 85 -3.38 1.44 -20.43
C PHE A 85 -3.71 0.22 -21.29
N LYS A 86 -4.74 0.35 -22.13
CA LYS A 86 -5.11 -0.70 -23.08
C LYS A 86 -4.06 -0.82 -24.16
N GLU A 87 -3.91 -2.03 -24.70
CA GLU A 87 -2.93 -2.34 -25.74
C GLU A 87 -3.12 -1.51 -27.00
N ASP A 88 -4.36 -1.14 -27.33
CA ASP A 88 -4.72 -0.33 -28.48
C ASP A 88 -4.70 1.18 -28.21
N MET A 89 -4.35 1.60 -26.98
CA MET A 89 -4.39 3.00 -26.52
C MET A 89 -5.74 3.71 -26.71
N SER A 90 -6.84 2.96 -26.87
CA SER A 90 -8.20 3.54 -26.91
C SER A 90 -8.62 4.17 -25.57
N GLY A 91 -7.86 3.92 -24.51
CA GLY A 91 -8.07 4.46 -23.19
C GLY A 91 -7.28 3.71 -22.11
N PHE A 92 -7.59 4.02 -20.86
CA PHE A 92 -6.99 3.38 -19.70
C PHE A 92 -8.03 3.12 -18.60
N TYR A 93 -7.67 2.25 -17.66
CA TYR A 93 -8.43 2.03 -16.43
C TYR A 93 -7.68 2.65 -15.26
N LEU A 94 -8.36 3.41 -14.41
CA LEU A 94 -7.90 3.60 -13.03
C LEU A 94 -8.43 2.42 -12.22
N SER A 95 -7.54 1.50 -11.89
CA SER A 95 -7.85 0.20 -11.29
C SER A 95 -7.22 0.10 -9.91
N LEU A 96 -8.00 -0.31 -8.91
CA LEU A 96 -7.42 -0.93 -7.72
C LEU A 96 -7.06 -2.36 -8.10
N ASN A 97 -5.77 -2.67 -8.15
CA ASN A 97 -5.29 -3.96 -8.61
C ASN A 97 -4.33 -4.57 -7.59
N GLN A 98 -3.87 -5.80 -7.85
CA GLN A 98 -2.98 -6.54 -6.97
C GLN A 98 -1.72 -7.00 -7.70
N GLY A 99 -0.63 -7.15 -6.96
CA GLY A 99 0.65 -7.62 -7.46
C GLY A 99 0.53 -9.05 -8.00
N VAL A 100 0.67 -9.19 -9.32
CA VAL A 100 0.48 -10.49 -9.98
C VAL A 100 1.75 -11.35 -10.00
N THR A 101 2.93 -10.75 -9.81
CA THR A 101 4.22 -11.42 -9.98
C THR A 101 4.43 -12.50 -8.92
N GLU A 102 4.24 -12.17 -7.64
CA GLU A 102 4.38 -13.13 -6.54
C GLU A 102 3.35 -14.26 -6.65
N ILE A 103 2.09 -13.93 -6.99
CA ILE A 103 1.02 -14.91 -7.16
C ILE A 103 1.32 -15.84 -8.34
N LYS A 104 1.79 -15.30 -9.47
CA LYS A 104 2.23 -16.09 -10.63
C LYS A 104 3.35 -17.06 -10.25
N ASN A 105 4.37 -16.59 -9.53
CA ASN A 105 5.51 -17.42 -9.15
C ASN A 105 5.10 -18.53 -8.16
N LYS A 106 4.22 -18.21 -7.21
CA LYS A 106 3.77 -19.14 -6.16
C LYS A 106 2.79 -20.20 -6.69
N TYR A 107 1.77 -19.78 -7.43
CA TYR A 107 0.65 -20.65 -7.84
C TYR A 107 0.71 -21.10 -9.31
N LYS A 108 1.64 -20.57 -10.11
CA LYS A 108 1.90 -20.99 -11.50
C LYS A 108 0.61 -20.99 -12.34
N ARG A 109 0.15 -22.15 -12.79
CA ARG A 109 -1.04 -22.31 -13.64
C ARG A 109 -2.33 -21.84 -12.95
N ASP A 110 -2.39 -21.92 -11.62
CA ASP A 110 -3.58 -21.59 -10.83
C ASP A 110 -3.63 -20.10 -10.45
N ALA A 111 -2.58 -19.33 -10.78
CA ALA A 111 -2.44 -17.93 -10.40
C ALA A 111 -3.63 -17.07 -10.84
N LYS A 112 -4.18 -17.32 -12.04
CA LYS A 112 -5.35 -16.57 -12.53
C LYS A 112 -6.58 -16.75 -11.64
N GLN A 113 -6.83 -17.99 -11.19
CA GLN A 113 -7.97 -18.28 -10.30
C GLN A 113 -7.75 -17.66 -8.92
N VAL A 114 -6.53 -17.77 -8.37
CA VAL A 114 -6.17 -17.17 -7.08
C VAL A 114 -6.32 -15.65 -7.10
N LEU A 115 -5.91 -14.99 -8.18
CA LEU A 115 -6.09 -13.53 -8.34
C LEU A 115 -7.56 -13.14 -8.31
N LYS A 116 -8.43 -13.89 -9.00
CA LYS A 116 -9.87 -13.64 -9.01
C LYS A 116 -10.48 -13.78 -7.61
N MET A 117 -10.18 -14.89 -6.91
CA MET A 117 -10.68 -15.12 -5.56
C MET A 117 -10.23 -14.02 -4.59
N ARG A 118 -8.96 -13.59 -4.68
CA ARG A 118 -8.45 -12.47 -3.87
C ARG A 118 -9.14 -11.15 -4.21
N ALA A 119 -9.42 -10.91 -5.49
CA ALA A 119 -10.15 -9.71 -5.91
C ALA A 119 -11.58 -9.69 -5.37
N GLU A 120 -12.25 -10.85 -5.31
CA GLU A 120 -13.57 -10.99 -4.69
C GLU A 120 -13.52 -10.71 -3.18
N ASP A 121 -12.53 -11.24 -2.47
CA ASP A 121 -12.32 -10.98 -1.04
C ASP A 121 -12.08 -9.49 -0.77
N PHE A 122 -11.21 -8.83 -1.56
CA PHE A 122 -11.01 -7.39 -1.44
C PHE A 122 -12.27 -6.58 -1.72
N ARG A 123 -13.07 -6.96 -2.73
CA ARG A 123 -14.36 -6.30 -2.99
C ARG A 123 -15.32 -6.44 -1.82
N ALA A 124 -15.39 -7.62 -1.19
CA ALA A 124 -16.22 -7.83 -0.01
C ALA A 124 -15.78 -6.93 1.16
N GLN A 125 -14.47 -6.74 1.35
CA GLN A 125 -13.93 -5.84 2.37
C GLN A 125 -14.17 -4.34 2.07
N ILE A 126 -14.23 -3.94 0.80
CA ILE A 126 -14.57 -2.56 0.40
C ILE A 126 -16.07 -2.27 0.61
N GLY A 127 -16.94 -3.25 0.39
CA GLY A 127 -18.38 -3.10 0.50
C GLY A 127 -18.95 -2.03 -0.44
N LEU A 128 -19.90 -1.22 0.05
CA LEU A 128 -20.58 -0.17 -0.73
C LEU A 128 -19.71 1.07 -0.99
N GLN A 129 -18.46 1.09 -0.54
CA GLN A 129 -17.58 2.27 -0.64
C GLN A 129 -16.88 2.41 -2.00
N SER A 130 -17.16 1.55 -2.98
CA SER A 130 -16.51 1.58 -4.29
C SER A 130 -16.84 2.83 -5.13
N GLY A 131 -17.93 3.54 -4.82
CA GLY A 131 -18.28 4.82 -5.42
C GLY A 131 -18.36 4.76 -6.96
N VAL A 132 -17.59 5.59 -7.66
CA VAL A 132 -17.56 5.60 -9.14
C VAL A 132 -16.80 4.41 -9.76
N PHE A 133 -16.13 3.58 -8.96
CA PHE A 133 -15.32 2.45 -9.40
C PHE A 133 -16.13 1.14 -9.35
N ASN A 134 -16.97 0.94 -10.35
CA ASN A 134 -17.92 -0.17 -10.42
C ASN A 134 -17.50 -1.30 -11.38
N LEU A 135 -16.38 -1.19 -12.08
CA LEU A 135 -15.93 -2.20 -13.03
C LEU A 135 -15.13 -3.31 -12.31
N HIS A 136 -15.71 -4.51 -12.24
CA HIS A 136 -15.03 -5.69 -11.71
C HIS A 136 -14.21 -6.43 -12.78
N ASP A 137 -14.62 -6.31 -14.05
CA ASP A 137 -13.90 -6.84 -15.20
C ASP A 137 -13.30 -5.70 -16.02
N ILE A 138 -12.04 -5.87 -16.45
CA ILE A 138 -11.34 -4.97 -17.36
C ILE A 138 -10.83 -5.73 -18.57
N LYS A 139 -10.63 -5.04 -19.69
CA LYS A 139 -10.11 -5.63 -20.93
C LYS A 139 -8.92 -4.83 -21.43
N LEU A 140 -7.72 -5.35 -21.21
CA LEU A 140 -6.46 -4.70 -21.57
C LEU A 140 -5.98 -5.09 -22.96
N ARG A 141 -6.43 -6.23 -23.47
CA ARG A 141 -6.01 -6.80 -24.75
C ARG A 141 -6.93 -6.39 -25.91
N SER A 142 -6.34 -6.20 -27.07
CA SER A 142 -7.03 -6.13 -28.36
C SER A 142 -7.45 -7.54 -28.82
N ASN A 143 -8.47 -7.64 -29.68
CA ASN A 143 -9.01 -8.93 -30.13
C ASN A 143 -7.99 -9.80 -30.90
N ASN A 144 -6.94 -9.19 -31.45
CA ASN A 144 -5.91 -9.85 -32.26
C ASN A 144 -4.57 -10.04 -31.53
N SER A 145 -4.52 -9.73 -30.22
CA SER A 145 -3.28 -9.81 -29.43
C SER A 145 -2.82 -11.25 -29.23
N VAL A 146 -1.55 -11.53 -29.58
CA VAL A 146 -0.85 -12.73 -29.13
C VAL A 146 -0.68 -12.60 -27.63
N SER A 147 -1.59 -13.24 -26.91
CA SER A 147 -1.86 -12.98 -25.50
C SER A 147 -0.62 -12.73 -24.64
N SER A 148 -0.43 -11.48 -24.21
CA SER A 148 0.42 -11.21 -23.06
C SER A 148 -0.21 -11.90 -21.85
N ASP A 149 0.42 -13.00 -21.39
CA ASP A 149 0.00 -13.71 -20.18
C ASP A 149 -0.05 -12.77 -18.96
N LEU A 150 0.72 -11.70 -18.99
CA LEU A 150 0.71 -10.68 -17.94
C LEU A 150 -0.57 -9.84 -17.98
N ALA A 151 -1.05 -9.43 -19.16
CA ALA A 151 -2.30 -8.71 -19.30
C ALA A 151 -3.50 -9.54 -18.79
N LYS A 152 -3.54 -10.85 -19.09
CA LYS A 152 -4.56 -11.76 -18.53
C LYS A 152 -4.56 -11.80 -17.01
N LEU A 153 -3.38 -11.70 -16.38
CA LEU A 153 -3.25 -11.69 -14.92
C LEU A 153 -3.66 -10.33 -14.34
N TYR A 154 -3.33 -9.22 -14.99
CA TYR A 154 -3.83 -7.89 -14.57
C TYR A 154 -5.36 -7.79 -14.68
N GLU A 155 -5.95 -8.34 -15.75
CA GLU A 155 -7.40 -8.45 -15.91
C GLU A 155 -8.02 -9.28 -14.78
N ALA A 156 -7.42 -10.43 -14.44
CA ALA A 156 -7.89 -11.28 -13.35
C ALA A 156 -7.64 -10.71 -11.94
N GLY A 157 -6.62 -9.86 -11.79
CA GLY A 157 -6.25 -9.23 -10.53
C GLY A 157 -7.05 -7.97 -10.20
N ASN A 158 -7.82 -7.44 -11.15
CA ASN A 158 -8.64 -6.24 -10.97
C ASN A 158 -9.65 -6.43 -9.83
N ILE A 159 -9.61 -5.51 -8.86
CA ILE A 159 -10.53 -5.46 -7.74
C ILE A 159 -11.74 -4.62 -8.14
N ILE A 160 -11.50 -3.34 -8.44
CA ILE A 160 -12.47 -2.36 -8.93
C ILE A 160 -11.78 -1.40 -9.89
N ALA A 161 -12.50 -0.85 -10.84
CA ALA A 161 -11.95 0.11 -11.78
C ALA A 161 -12.99 1.09 -12.33
N LYS A 162 -12.49 2.14 -12.96
CA LYS A 162 -13.22 3.06 -13.84
C LYS A 162 -12.46 3.19 -15.16
N TYR A 163 -13.18 3.21 -16.27
CA TYR A 163 -12.60 3.31 -17.60
C TYR A 163 -12.63 4.75 -18.12
N TYR A 164 -11.54 5.16 -18.77
CA TYR A 164 -11.34 6.47 -19.39
C TYR A 164 -11.03 6.27 -20.86
N SER A 165 -11.95 6.68 -21.72
CA SER A 165 -11.75 6.66 -23.17
C SER A 165 -10.92 7.86 -23.63
N ILE A 166 -10.05 7.66 -24.61
CA ILE A 166 -9.29 8.72 -25.27
C ILE A 166 -10.19 9.85 -25.80
N TYR A 167 -11.43 9.55 -26.19
CA TYR A 167 -12.37 10.54 -26.72
C TYR A 167 -13.14 11.31 -25.64
N LYS A 168 -13.04 10.88 -24.38
CA LYS A 168 -13.83 11.41 -23.26
C LYS A 168 -13.02 11.46 -21.97
N LEU A 169 -11.78 11.97 -22.05
CA LEU A 169 -10.98 12.24 -20.86
C LEU A 169 -11.58 13.44 -20.10
N PRO A 170 -11.80 13.32 -18.78
CA PRO A 170 -12.25 14.44 -17.97
C PRO A 170 -11.16 15.51 -17.86
N GLU A 171 -11.57 16.73 -17.53
CA GLU A 171 -10.64 17.80 -17.14
C GLU A 171 -9.84 17.44 -15.88
N ASP A 172 -8.75 18.16 -15.64
CA ASP A 172 -7.84 17.93 -14.51
C ASP A 172 -8.57 17.81 -13.16
N VAL A 173 -9.58 18.66 -12.94
CA VAL A 173 -10.41 18.62 -11.71
C VAL A 173 -11.14 17.29 -11.57
N GLY A 174 -11.66 16.74 -12.67
CA GLY A 174 -12.36 15.45 -12.67
C GLY A 174 -11.41 14.27 -12.47
N LEU A 175 -10.25 14.28 -13.13
CA LEU A 175 -9.20 13.27 -12.89
C LEU A 175 -8.73 13.28 -11.44
N GLN A 176 -8.49 14.46 -10.87
CA GLN A 176 -8.04 14.58 -9.49
C GLN A 176 -9.12 14.12 -8.49
N ALA A 177 -10.40 14.42 -8.74
CA ALA A 177 -11.51 13.94 -7.93
C ALA A 177 -11.55 12.40 -7.89
N ASP A 178 -11.43 11.77 -9.06
CA ASP A 178 -11.41 10.30 -9.16
C ASP A 178 -10.17 9.69 -8.49
N ILE A 179 -8.99 10.29 -8.64
CA ILE A 179 -7.76 9.85 -7.95
C ILE A 179 -7.97 9.90 -6.44
N ASN A 180 -8.49 11.01 -5.92
CA ASN A 180 -8.75 11.17 -4.49
C ASN A 180 -9.76 10.14 -3.97
N GLU A 181 -10.79 9.83 -4.74
CA GLU A 181 -11.77 8.79 -4.40
C GLU A 181 -11.13 7.40 -4.38
N MET A 182 -10.33 7.06 -5.40
CA MET A 182 -9.57 5.80 -5.44
C MET A 182 -8.62 5.66 -4.25
N ILE A 183 -7.94 6.75 -3.86
CA ILE A 183 -7.06 6.76 -2.69
C ILE A 183 -7.87 6.54 -1.41
N ARG A 184 -9.05 7.15 -1.26
CA ARG A 184 -9.92 6.88 -0.09
C ARG A 184 -10.33 5.42 -0.01
N VAL A 185 -10.69 4.79 -1.13
CA VAL A 185 -11.05 3.36 -1.16
C VAL A 185 -9.83 2.49 -0.83
N TYR A 186 -8.68 2.82 -1.40
CA TYR A 186 -7.43 2.11 -1.14
C TYR A 186 -7.02 2.20 0.34
N GLU A 187 -7.12 3.38 0.94
CA GLU A 187 -6.90 3.59 2.36
C GLU A 187 -7.93 2.80 3.19
N HIS A 188 -9.22 2.83 2.84
CA HIS A 188 -10.26 2.06 3.52
C HIS A 188 -9.95 0.56 3.54
N LEU A 189 -9.61 -0.02 2.38
CA LEU A 189 -9.22 -1.43 2.29
C LEU A 189 -7.97 -1.72 3.14
N SER A 190 -7.02 -0.79 3.15
CA SER A 190 -5.84 -0.88 4.00
C SER A 190 -6.16 -0.92 5.50
N TYR A 191 -7.29 -0.33 5.91
CA TYR A 191 -7.74 -0.32 7.30
C TYR A 191 -8.55 -1.56 7.69
N ASN A 192 -9.24 -2.19 6.73
CA ASN A 192 -10.07 -3.38 6.98
C ASN A 192 -9.26 -4.69 6.93
N GLU A 193 -8.09 -4.70 6.25
CA GLU A 193 -7.15 -5.81 6.33
C GLU A 193 -6.59 -5.97 7.76
N GLY A 194 -7.25 -6.81 8.56
CA GLY A 194 -6.68 -7.36 9.78
C GLY A 194 -7.54 -7.44 11.04
N LEU A 195 -8.83 -7.07 11.04
CA LEU A 195 -9.65 -7.10 12.27
C LEU A 195 -11.18 -7.25 12.03
N PRO A 196 -11.73 -8.47 12.16
CA PRO A 196 -13.14 -8.65 12.54
C PRO A 196 -13.38 -8.33 14.03
N SER A 197 -12.36 -8.52 14.89
CA SER A 197 -12.52 -8.42 16.36
C SER A 197 -12.49 -7.00 16.93
N PHE A 198 -11.93 -6.04 16.21
CA PHE A 198 -11.71 -4.67 16.72
C PHE A 198 -12.85 -3.72 16.39
N GLN A 199 -13.68 -4.06 15.40
CA GLN A 199 -14.90 -3.32 15.11
C GLN A 199 -15.85 -3.38 16.31
N ALA A 200 -15.89 -4.53 17.00
CA ALA A 200 -16.61 -4.73 18.25
C ALA A 200 -15.98 -4.00 19.46
N GLU A 201 -14.68 -3.69 19.45
CA GLU A 201 -14.02 -2.93 20.52
C GLU A 201 -14.25 -1.42 20.36
N ILE A 202 -14.19 -0.90 19.12
CA ILE A 202 -14.45 0.52 18.83
C ILE A 202 -15.92 0.89 19.05
N GLU A 203 -16.86 -0.02 18.76
CA GLU A 203 -18.30 0.22 18.98
C GLU A 203 -18.68 0.29 20.47
N ASN A 204 -17.81 -0.16 21.39
CA ASN A 204 -18.08 -0.21 22.83
C ASN A 204 -17.30 0.82 23.66
N ASP A 205 -16.48 1.67 23.04
CA ASP A 205 -15.60 2.59 23.77
C ASP A 205 -16.00 4.06 23.49
N GLU A 206 -16.80 4.64 24.39
CA GLU A 206 -17.30 6.02 24.29
C GLU A 206 -16.18 7.08 24.36
N GLU A 207 -14.95 6.68 24.71
CA GLU A 207 -13.79 7.57 24.91
C GLU A 207 -12.91 7.75 23.66
N PHE A 208 -13.15 7.03 22.57
CA PHE A 208 -12.32 7.15 21.36
C PHE A 208 -12.63 8.44 20.59
N LYS A 209 -11.74 9.43 20.70
CA LYS A 209 -11.90 10.79 20.15
C LYS A 209 -11.72 10.83 18.61
N GLY A 210 -12.74 10.37 17.89
CA GLY A 210 -12.94 10.68 16.47
C GLY A 210 -12.12 9.86 15.45
N ILE A 211 -12.43 10.09 14.17
CA ILE A 211 -11.91 9.32 13.01
C ILE A 211 -10.37 9.39 12.92
N GLU A 212 -9.76 10.49 13.34
CA GLU A 212 -8.31 10.70 13.24
C GLU A 212 -7.52 9.82 14.23
N ASP A 213 -7.99 9.68 15.47
CA ASP A 213 -7.32 8.84 16.47
C ASP A 213 -7.43 7.35 16.12
N ILE A 214 -8.57 6.91 15.56
CA ILE A 214 -8.73 5.54 15.03
C ILE A 214 -7.74 5.28 13.88
N ARG A 215 -7.59 6.25 12.96
CA ARG A 215 -6.60 6.15 11.87
C ARG A 215 -5.19 6.05 12.44
N ARG A 216 -4.88 6.83 13.48
CA ARG A 216 -3.54 6.85 14.08
C ARG A 216 -3.17 5.53 14.75
N PHE A 217 -4.08 5.01 15.56
CA PHE A 217 -3.91 3.74 16.25
C PHE A 217 -3.75 2.56 15.28
N ARG A 218 -4.65 2.44 14.29
CA ARG A 218 -4.60 1.35 13.28
C ARG A 218 -3.30 1.38 12.48
N PHE A 219 -2.81 2.58 12.18
CA PHE A 219 -1.56 2.78 11.48
C PHE A 219 -0.35 2.33 12.32
N HIS A 220 -0.28 2.67 13.62
CA HIS A 220 0.76 2.15 14.52
C HIS A 220 0.78 0.62 14.51
N LYS A 221 -0.39 -0.02 14.66
CA LYS A 221 -0.53 -1.48 14.60
C LYS A 221 -0.07 -2.08 13.26
N ARG A 222 -0.37 -1.43 12.13
CA ARG A 222 0.06 -1.93 10.80
C ARG A 222 1.59 -1.93 10.66
N ILE A 223 2.24 -0.83 11.06
CA ILE A 223 3.70 -0.72 11.01
C ILE A 223 4.36 -1.80 11.87
N GLU A 224 3.85 -2.01 13.09
CA GLU A 224 4.35 -3.03 14.02
C GLU A 224 4.18 -4.47 13.49
N ARG A 225 3.14 -4.71 12.69
CA ARG A 225 2.84 -6.00 12.04
C ARG A 225 3.64 -6.25 10.75
N ASN A 226 4.39 -5.27 10.24
CA ASN A 226 5.26 -5.50 9.09
C ASN A 226 6.41 -6.45 9.47
N ILE A 227 6.36 -7.69 8.97
CA ILE A 227 7.27 -8.77 9.34
C ILE A 227 8.74 -8.41 9.06
N GLN A 228 9.03 -7.84 7.88
CA GLN A 228 10.41 -7.53 7.50
C GLN A 228 10.99 -6.43 8.39
N LEU A 229 10.20 -5.39 8.65
CA LEU A 229 10.61 -4.27 9.50
C LEU A 229 10.76 -4.70 10.96
N SER A 230 9.79 -5.44 11.49
CA SER A 230 9.81 -5.98 12.85
C SER A 230 11.03 -6.88 13.08
N GLN A 231 11.36 -7.76 12.12
CA GLN A 231 12.58 -8.58 12.20
C GLN A 231 13.87 -7.74 12.17
N LYS A 232 13.93 -6.69 11.34
CA LYS A 232 15.07 -5.78 11.26
C LYS A 232 15.27 -5.04 12.59
N VAL A 233 14.20 -4.50 13.18
CA VAL A 233 14.21 -3.82 14.49
C VAL A 233 14.75 -4.74 15.57
N LYS A 234 14.21 -5.97 15.69
CA LYS A 234 14.63 -6.94 16.70
C LYS A 234 16.11 -7.31 16.60
N LYS A 235 16.61 -7.50 15.37
CA LYS A 235 18.04 -7.79 15.14
C LYS A 235 18.95 -6.62 15.55
N ILE A 236 18.50 -5.38 15.34
CA ILE A 236 19.28 -4.17 15.64
C ILE A 236 19.24 -3.82 17.13
N GLN A 237 18.07 -3.89 17.76
CA GLN A 237 17.87 -3.43 19.14
C GLN A 237 18.04 -4.53 20.20
N GLY A 238 18.05 -5.80 19.78
CA GLY A 238 18.12 -6.97 20.65
C GLY A 238 16.75 -7.44 21.15
N TYR A 239 16.77 -8.29 22.17
CA TYR A 239 15.61 -9.03 22.67
C TYR A 239 15.34 -8.80 24.17
N ILE A 240 15.74 -7.64 24.69
CA ILE A 240 15.50 -7.21 26.07
C ILE A 240 14.56 -6.01 26.04
N CYS A 241 13.46 -6.08 26.79
CA CYS A 241 12.46 -5.03 26.86
C CYS A 241 13.08 -3.71 27.33
N LYS A 242 12.92 -2.64 26.53
CA LYS A 242 13.46 -1.31 26.86
C LYS A 242 12.62 -0.52 27.87
N ALA A 243 11.43 -1.02 28.23
CA ALA A 243 10.60 -0.46 29.29
C ALA A 243 10.91 -1.08 30.66
N CYS A 244 10.81 -2.41 30.79
CA CYS A 244 10.93 -3.11 32.07
C CYS A 244 12.16 -4.01 32.22
N GLY A 245 13.00 -4.15 31.18
CA GLY A 245 14.18 -5.01 31.23
C GLY A 245 13.91 -6.52 31.11
N PHE A 246 12.66 -6.93 30.88
CA PHE A 246 12.30 -8.34 30.72
C PHE A 246 13.02 -8.99 29.52
N ASP A 247 13.57 -10.18 29.74
CA ASP A 247 14.26 -11.01 28.75
C ASP A 247 13.58 -12.39 28.70
N PHE A 248 12.95 -12.69 27.56
CA PHE A 248 12.26 -13.97 27.36
C PHE A 248 13.22 -15.16 27.35
N LYS A 249 14.43 -15.02 26.80
CA LYS A 249 15.43 -16.08 26.81
C LYS A 249 15.90 -16.37 28.24
N LYS A 250 16.09 -15.33 29.05
CA LYS A 250 16.46 -15.50 30.47
C LYS A 250 15.36 -16.19 31.27
N LYS A 251 14.09 -15.86 31.01
CA LYS A 251 12.94 -16.43 31.76
C LYS A 251 12.52 -17.82 31.27
N TYR A 252 12.50 -18.04 29.95
CA TYR A 252 11.92 -19.22 29.31
C TYR A 252 12.95 -20.08 28.56
N GLY A 253 14.24 -19.79 28.68
CA GLY A 253 15.30 -20.55 28.03
C GLY A 253 15.23 -20.48 26.51
N ALA A 254 15.45 -21.62 25.84
CA ALA A 254 15.46 -21.69 24.38
C ALA A 254 14.13 -21.28 23.73
N LEU A 255 13.00 -21.49 24.42
CA LEU A 255 11.67 -21.10 23.92
C LEU A 255 11.53 -19.58 23.73
N GLY A 256 12.16 -18.80 24.62
CA GLY A 256 12.13 -17.34 24.56
C GLY A 256 13.22 -16.74 23.68
N ALA A 257 14.06 -17.56 23.04
CA ALA A 257 15.14 -17.06 22.20
C ALA A 257 14.58 -16.33 20.97
N ASN A 258 15.16 -15.17 20.67
CA ASN A 258 14.74 -14.30 19.58
C ASN A 258 13.26 -13.82 19.64
N PHE A 259 12.65 -13.85 20.83
CA PHE A 259 11.27 -13.39 21.03
C PHE A 259 11.24 -12.04 21.74
N ILE A 260 10.66 -11.04 21.07
CA ILE A 260 10.29 -9.73 21.61
C ILE A 260 9.34 -9.06 20.61
N GLU A 261 8.62 -8.01 21.01
CA GLU A 261 7.73 -7.24 20.14
C GLU A 261 8.38 -5.92 19.74
N ALA A 262 8.19 -5.50 18.48
CA ALA A 262 8.66 -4.21 17.99
C ALA A 262 7.49 -3.22 18.06
N HIS A 263 7.72 -2.07 18.69
CA HIS A 263 6.75 -1.00 18.90
C HIS A 263 7.19 0.25 18.16
N HIS A 264 6.26 0.94 17.50
CA HIS A 264 6.58 2.16 16.74
C HIS A 264 6.36 3.42 17.59
N LEU A 265 7.39 4.26 17.69
CA LEU A 265 7.41 5.46 18.55
C LEU A 265 7.18 6.77 17.80
N LYS A 266 7.17 6.80 16.47
CA LYS A 266 7.03 8.09 15.77
C LYS A 266 5.56 8.47 15.59
N PRO A 267 5.10 9.62 16.13
CA PRO A 267 3.74 10.07 15.90
C PRO A 267 3.50 10.36 14.42
N LEU A 268 2.30 10.03 13.96
CA LEU A 268 1.87 10.21 12.57
C LEU A 268 1.98 11.62 12.01
N ALA A 269 1.76 12.63 12.84
CA ALA A 269 1.91 14.03 12.44
C ALA A 269 3.34 14.39 11.98
N LYS A 270 4.35 13.56 12.30
CA LYS A 270 5.76 13.72 11.90
C LYS A 270 6.22 12.71 10.86
N LEU A 271 5.32 11.86 10.36
CA LEU A 271 5.59 10.90 9.27
C LEU A 271 5.34 11.51 7.87
N THR A 272 5.26 12.84 7.80
CA THR A 272 5.34 13.64 6.59
C THR A 272 6.81 13.73 6.16
N GLY A 273 7.20 12.94 5.15
CA GLY A 273 8.51 13.04 4.48
C GLY A 273 8.66 12.12 3.27
N SER A 274 9.09 12.64 2.11
CA SER A 274 9.58 11.80 0.99
C SER A 274 10.63 10.81 1.48
N LYS A 275 10.41 9.50 1.26
CA LYS A 275 11.14 8.41 1.93
C LYS A 275 11.19 8.63 3.44
N VAL A 276 10.09 8.32 4.14
CA VAL A 276 10.23 7.91 5.53
C VAL A 276 10.94 6.55 5.53
N GLU A 277 12.26 6.59 5.39
CA GLU A 277 13.10 5.45 5.75
C GLU A 277 12.98 5.34 7.27
N LEU A 278 12.01 4.53 7.72
CA LEU A 278 11.79 4.31 9.14
C LEU A 278 13.07 3.74 9.73
N ASP A 279 13.70 4.51 10.60
CA ASP A 279 14.95 4.11 11.24
C ASP A 279 14.61 3.14 12.35
N ALA A 280 14.98 1.88 12.15
CA ALA A 280 14.79 0.81 13.11
C ALA A 280 15.43 1.08 14.48
N ARG A 281 16.34 2.06 14.61
CA ARG A 281 16.92 2.51 15.88
C ARG A 281 16.15 3.66 16.52
N LEU A 282 15.65 4.61 15.73
CA LEU A 282 15.06 5.86 16.24
C LEU A 282 13.54 5.82 16.30
N ASP A 283 12.89 5.19 15.32
CA ASP A 283 11.44 5.20 15.18
C ASP A 283 10.76 4.02 15.89
N PHE A 284 11.56 3.10 16.46
CA PHE A 284 11.06 1.89 17.09
C PHE A 284 11.68 1.66 18.47
N VAL A 285 11.01 0.82 19.25
CA VAL A 285 11.55 0.23 20.46
C VAL A 285 11.12 -1.23 20.59
N VAL A 286 11.97 -2.06 21.21
CA VAL A 286 11.61 -3.44 21.54
C VAL A 286 11.01 -3.55 22.95
N LEU A 287 9.83 -4.15 23.05
CA LEU A 287 9.04 -4.32 24.28
C LEU A 287 8.64 -5.78 24.49
N CYS A 288 8.50 -6.21 25.74
CA CYS A 288 7.87 -7.50 26.02
C CYS A 288 6.36 -7.42 25.77
N SER A 289 5.70 -8.57 25.58
CA SER A 289 4.27 -8.64 25.26
C SER A 289 3.38 -7.91 26.27
N ASN A 290 3.77 -7.88 27.56
CA ASN A 290 3.04 -7.11 28.56
C ASN A 290 3.22 -5.60 28.36
N CYS A 291 4.46 -5.11 28.25
CA CYS A 291 4.72 -3.68 28.05
C CYS A 291 4.18 -3.17 26.72
N HIS A 292 4.24 -3.97 25.66
CA HIS A 292 3.63 -3.64 24.37
C HIS A 292 2.11 -3.57 24.47
N SER A 293 1.47 -4.54 25.14
CA SER A 293 0.02 -4.48 25.37
C SER A 293 -0.37 -3.25 26.19
N MET A 294 0.43 -2.86 27.18
CA MET A 294 0.14 -1.70 28.03
C MET A 294 0.40 -0.36 27.35
N ILE A 295 1.44 -0.23 26.51
CA ILE A 295 1.71 1.05 25.83
C ILE A 295 0.58 1.43 24.85
N HIS A 296 -0.08 0.44 24.26
CA HIS A 296 -1.25 0.65 23.39
C HIS A 296 -2.52 1.06 24.13
N LYS A 297 -2.52 1.04 25.48
CA LYS A 297 -3.61 1.56 26.31
C LYS A 297 -3.38 3.00 26.78
N LEU A 298 -2.24 3.60 26.47
CA LEU A 298 -1.99 5.01 26.73
C LEU A 298 -2.70 5.87 25.69
N ASP A 299 -3.08 7.09 26.07
CA ASP A 299 -3.60 8.11 25.15
C ASP A 299 -2.66 8.35 23.96
N ASP A 300 -1.34 8.28 24.22
CA ASP A 300 -0.32 8.40 23.20
C ASP A 300 0.68 7.22 23.28
N PRO A 301 0.52 6.18 22.44
CA PRO A 301 1.40 5.02 22.44
C PRO A 301 2.82 5.35 21.95
N SER A 302 3.09 6.56 21.47
CA SER A 302 4.46 7.00 21.14
C SER A 302 5.30 7.33 22.37
N LYS A 303 4.68 7.54 23.54
CA LYS A 303 5.35 8.02 24.76
C LYS A 303 5.83 6.87 25.65
N LEU A 304 6.96 6.27 25.26
CA LEU A 304 7.59 5.19 26.03
C LEU A 304 7.91 5.59 27.48
N ASP A 305 8.29 6.84 27.71
CA ASP A 305 8.70 7.29 29.04
C ASP A 305 7.53 7.36 30.02
N ASP A 306 6.30 7.64 29.54
CA ASP A 306 5.09 7.58 30.35
C ASP A 306 4.86 6.14 30.86
N LEU A 307 5.03 5.13 30.00
CA LEU A 307 4.97 3.73 30.43
C LEU A 307 6.04 3.39 31.46
N LYS A 308 7.28 3.87 31.28
CA LYS A 308 8.36 3.62 32.25
C LYS A 308 8.06 4.22 33.62
N GLN A 309 7.48 5.41 33.66
CA GLN A 309 7.08 6.05 34.92
C GLN A 309 6.02 5.22 35.67
N LEU A 310 5.05 4.64 34.96
CA LEU A 310 4.05 3.73 35.54
C LEU A 310 4.69 2.45 36.10
N ILE A 311 5.68 1.88 35.42
CA ILE A 311 6.40 0.69 35.89
C ILE A 311 7.22 0.99 37.15
N ILE A 312 7.92 2.13 37.18
CA ILE A 312 8.77 2.53 38.32
C ILE A 312 7.93 2.84 39.56
N SER A 313 6.78 3.51 39.40
CA SER A 313 5.87 3.81 40.50
C SER A 313 5.26 2.54 41.13
N SER A 314 5.08 1.48 40.33
CA SER A 314 4.55 0.18 40.79
C SER A 314 5.54 -0.66 41.59
N ASN A 315 6.86 -0.41 41.47
CA ASN A 315 7.92 -1.13 42.18
C ASN A 315 8.30 -0.49 43.53
N LYS A 316 7.54 0.52 43.99
CA LYS A 316 7.78 1.24 45.27
C LYS A 316 6.96 0.70 46.45
N TYR A 317 6.31 -0.45 46.30
CA TYR A 317 5.52 -1.12 47.35
C TYR A 317 5.96 -2.58 47.49
#